data_AF-A0A1V1P4B9-F1
#
_entry.id   AF-A0A1V1P4B9-F1
#
_cell.length_a   1.000
_cell.length_b   1.000
_cell.length_c   1.000
_cell.angle_alpha   90.00
_cell.angle_beta   90.00
_cell.angle_gamma   90.00
#
_symmetry.space_group_name_H-M   'P 1'
#
loop_
_entity.id
_entity.type
_entity.pdbx_description
1 polymer ?
#
loop_
_entity_poly.entity_id
_entity_poly.type
_entity_poly.pdbx_seq_one_letter_code
_entity_poly.pdbx_strand_id
1 'polypeptide(L)'
;MKQHIIESTPIQQVDASFPEKKIERDSLMIGFHQIFPYAENLIIHANDILYYLDDQYCLASTCSCTHTILTFLAIKDGQPMSKSRPMVMMFDYKDKSYKVVDPGATVYTPPEELFNKILNSNLVTKFKERHKKLRLLYYNFRKKKRKSLKKSFKNPFMAKKKDDVQKVGRNDPCPCGSGKKFKKCCM
;
A
#
# COMPACT_ATOMS: atom_id res chain seq x y z
N MET A 1 -25.29 0.91 6.03
CA MET A 1 -24.07 0.71 6.86
C MET A 1 -22.91 0.33 5.96
N LYS A 2 -21.80 1.08 5.98
CA LYS A 2 -20.55 0.58 5.38
C LYS A 2 -20.14 -0.66 6.17
N GLN A 3 -20.01 -1.81 5.53
CA GLN A 3 -19.53 -3.01 6.21
C GLN A 3 -18.12 -2.74 6.77
N HIS A 4 -17.92 -2.95 8.06
CA HIS A 4 -16.59 -2.86 8.67
C HIS A 4 -15.73 -4.01 8.13
N ILE A 5 -14.66 -3.69 7.42
CA ILE A 5 -13.71 -4.68 6.89
C ILE A 5 -12.72 -5.04 8.00
N ILE A 6 -12.89 -6.24 8.56
CA ILE A 6 -12.09 -6.80 9.65
C ILE A 6 -11.15 -7.89 9.11
N GLU A 7 -10.18 -8.31 9.92
CA GLU A 7 -9.19 -9.30 9.52
C GLU A 7 -9.79 -10.68 9.17
N SER A 8 -10.97 -11.03 9.67
CA SER A 8 -11.68 -12.26 9.28
C SER A 8 -12.60 -12.10 8.06
N THR A 9 -12.78 -10.88 7.52
CA THR A 9 -13.64 -10.65 6.35
C THR A 9 -13.17 -11.51 5.16
N PRO A 10 -14.05 -12.32 4.55
CA PRO A 10 -13.73 -13.15 3.40
C PRO A 10 -13.19 -12.31 2.23
N ILE A 11 -12.17 -12.83 1.55
CA ILE A 11 -11.45 -12.13 0.47
C ILE A 11 -12.38 -11.65 -0.65
N GLN A 12 -13.46 -12.38 -0.92
CA GLN A 12 -14.44 -12.06 -1.95
C GLN A 12 -15.27 -10.82 -1.60
N GLN A 13 -15.39 -10.49 -0.31
CA GLN A 13 -16.16 -9.36 0.21
C GLN A 13 -15.31 -8.10 0.40
N VAL A 14 -13.98 -8.20 0.24
CA VAL A 14 -13.07 -7.05 0.33
C VAL A 14 -12.90 -6.41 -1.05
N ASP A 15 -13.47 -5.22 -1.24
CA ASP A 15 -13.25 -4.41 -2.43
C ASP A 15 -12.05 -3.48 -2.23
N ALA A 16 -10.85 -4.01 -2.46
CA ALA A 16 -9.60 -3.28 -2.32
C ALA A 16 -9.07 -2.80 -3.67
N SER A 17 -8.70 -1.52 -3.75
CA SER A 17 -7.97 -0.93 -4.87
C SER A 17 -6.48 -0.84 -4.53
N PHE A 18 -5.62 -1.15 -5.50
CA PHE A 18 -4.18 -1.18 -5.31
C PHE A 18 -3.46 -0.27 -6.33
N PRO A 19 -2.44 0.50 -5.91
CA PRO A 19 -1.59 1.28 -6.81
C PRO A 19 -0.60 0.38 -7.57
N GLU A 20 -1.10 -0.45 -8.49
CA GLU A 20 -0.33 -1.52 -9.19
C GLU A 20 1.02 -1.05 -9.73
N LYS A 21 1.09 0.13 -10.36
CA LYS A 21 2.37 0.63 -10.90
C LYS A 21 3.41 0.85 -9.79
N LYS A 22 3.01 1.44 -8.66
CA LYS A 22 3.91 1.68 -7.54
C LYS A 22 4.35 0.37 -6.87
N ILE A 23 3.45 -0.59 -6.76
CA ILE A 23 3.77 -1.93 -6.21
C ILE A 23 4.77 -2.65 -7.11
N GLU A 24 4.53 -2.69 -8.42
CA GLU A 24 5.34 -3.50 -9.35
C GLU A 24 6.67 -2.83 -9.76
N ARG A 25 6.76 -1.50 -9.74
CA ARG A 25 7.93 -0.76 -10.26
C ARG A 25 8.70 -0.01 -9.18
N ASP A 26 7.99 0.51 -8.18
CA ASP A 26 8.57 1.39 -7.17
C ASP A 26 8.73 0.66 -5.81
N SER A 27 8.55 -0.67 -5.80
CA SER A 27 8.63 -1.52 -4.62
C SER A 27 7.77 -1.06 -3.44
N LEU A 28 6.64 -0.39 -3.73
CA LEU A 28 5.72 0.08 -2.69
C LEU A 28 5.17 -1.11 -1.91
N MET A 29 5.41 -1.11 -0.60
CA MET A 29 4.80 -2.03 0.35
C MET A 29 3.44 -1.48 0.80
N ILE A 30 2.50 -2.38 1.07
CA ILE A 30 1.13 -2.03 1.44
C ILE A 30 0.89 -2.37 2.90
N GLY A 31 0.44 -1.37 3.66
CA GLY A 31 0.06 -1.54 5.07
C GLY A 31 -1.17 -2.42 5.22
N PHE A 32 -1.21 -3.26 6.26
CA PHE A 32 -2.36 -4.12 6.49
C PHE A 32 -3.61 -3.33 6.85
N HIS A 33 -3.48 -2.36 7.76
CA HIS A 33 -4.58 -1.49 8.20
C HIS A 33 -5.08 -0.55 7.09
N GLN A 34 -4.31 -0.34 6.02
CA GLN A 34 -4.79 0.37 4.83
C GLN A 34 -5.92 -0.40 4.13
N ILE A 35 -5.89 -1.74 4.19
CA ILE A 35 -6.89 -2.62 3.56
C ILE A 35 -7.91 -3.13 4.58
N PHE A 36 -7.49 -3.34 5.83
CA PHE A 36 -8.33 -3.80 6.94
C PHE A 36 -8.28 -2.78 8.09
N PRO A 37 -9.03 -1.66 8.01
CA PRO A 37 -8.95 -0.58 9.01
C PRO A 37 -9.36 -1.00 10.43
N TYR A 38 -10.10 -2.10 10.54
CA TYR A 38 -10.59 -2.65 11.81
C TYR A 38 -9.94 -4.01 12.14
N ALA A 39 -8.75 -4.26 11.60
CA ALA A 39 -7.95 -5.42 12.00
C ALA A 39 -7.50 -5.32 13.46
N GLU A 40 -7.06 -6.45 14.01
CA GLU A 40 -6.50 -6.49 15.36
C GLU A 40 -5.19 -5.70 15.41
N ASN A 41 -5.01 -4.88 16.45
CA ASN A 41 -3.75 -4.19 16.67
C ASN A 41 -2.66 -5.19 17.07
N LEU A 42 -1.48 -5.07 16.45
CA LEU A 42 -0.30 -5.83 16.83
C LEU A 42 0.45 -5.05 17.90
N ILE A 43 0.63 -5.66 19.07
CA ILE A 43 1.18 -4.97 20.24
C ILE A 43 2.35 -5.73 20.85
N ILE A 44 3.34 -4.96 21.34
CA ILE A 44 4.46 -5.46 22.14
C ILE A 44 4.59 -4.58 23.38
N HIS A 45 4.78 -5.22 24.54
CA HIS A 45 5.09 -4.51 25.79
C HIS A 45 6.58 -4.66 26.10
N ALA A 46 7.27 -3.55 26.34
CA ALA A 46 8.65 -3.53 26.81
C ALA A 46 8.79 -2.46 27.90
N ASN A 47 9.18 -2.87 29.11
CA ASN A 47 9.15 -2.04 30.30
C ASN A 47 7.76 -1.40 30.51
N ASP A 48 7.70 -0.08 30.63
CA ASP A 48 6.51 0.75 30.77
C ASP A 48 6.01 1.32 29.43
N ILE A 49 6.50 0.77 28.30
CA ILE A 49 6.17 1.23 26.94
C ILE A 49 5.36 0.17 26.21
N LEU A 50 4.23 0.61 25.65
CA LEU A 50 3.39 -0.13 24.72
C LEU A 50 3.76 0.26 23.29
N TYR A 51 4.16 -0.71 22.48
CA TYR A 51 4.43 -0.53 21.07
C TYR A 51 3.27 -1.06 20.23
N TYR A 52 2.65 -0.19 19.43
CA TYR A 52 1.80 -0.61 18.32
C TYR A 52 2.68 -0.82 17.09
N LEU A 53 2.53 -1.98 16.46
CA LEU A 53 3.25 -2.30 15.23
C LEU A 53 2.34 -2.03 14.03
N ASP A 54 2.73 -1.05 13.21
CA ASP A 54 2.14 -0.90 11.87
C ASP A 54 2.95 -1.73 10.87
N ASP A 55 2.30 -2.72 10.27
CA ASP A 55 2.89 -3.75 9.42
C ASP A 55 2.57 -3.55 7.94
N GLN A 56 3.62 -3.58 7.11
CA GLN A 56 3.51 -3.40 5.65
C GLN A 56 4.19 -4.55 4.89
N TYR A 57 3.64 -4.88 3.73
CA TYR A 57 4.00 -6.09 2.98
C TYR A 57 4.24 -5.84 1.49
N CYS A 58 5.18 -6.59 0.93
CA CYS A 58 5.48 -6.56 -0.51
C CYS A 58 4.51 -7.42 -1.30
N LEU A 59 3.73 -6.79 -2.18
CA LEU A 59 2.74 -7.50 -3.01
C LEU A 59 3.19 -7.73 -4.45
N ALA A 60 4.40 -7.27 -4.83
CA ALA A 60 4.91 -7.36 -6.19
C ALA A 60 4.84 -8.81 -6.71
N SER A 61 4.25 -9.00 -7.90
CA SER A 61 3.93 -10.35 -8.40
C SER A 61 5.14 -11.21 -8.74
N THR A 62 6.29 -10.59 -8.96
CA THR A 62 7.56 -11.25 -9.28
C THR A 62 8.43 -11.48 -8.04
N CYS A 63 7.99 -11.02 -6.86
CA CYS A 63 8.75 -11.11 -5.63
C CYS A 63 8.22 -12.22 -4.71
N SER A 64 9.13 -13.05 -4.21
CA SER A 64 8.83 -14.16 -3.29
C SER A 64 9.19 -13.84 -1.83
N CYS A 65 9.61 -12.61 -1.52
CA CYS A 65 10.16 -12.25 -0.22
C CYS A 65 9.21 -12.54 0.96
N THR A 66 9.80 -12.67 2.13
CA THR A 66 9.11 -12.86 3.42
C THR A 66 9.34 -11.68 4.36
N HIS A 67 9.76 -10.54 3.79
CA HIS A 67 9.94 -9.29 4.48
C HIS A 67 8.62 -8.62 4.87
N THR A 68 8.61 -8.07 6.07
CA THR A 68 7.59 -7.17 6.61
C THR A 68 8.30 -5.91 7.11
N ILE A 69 7.79 -4.73 6.74
CA ILE A 69 8.23 -3.48 7.36
C ILE A 69 7.36 -3.25 8.59
N LEU A 70 8.00 -3.09 9.75
CA LEU A 70 7.39 -2.86 11.03
C LEU A 70 7.75 -1.46 11.51
N THR A 71 6.74 -0.61 11.66
CA THR A 71 6.89 0.71 12.29
C THR A 71 6.45 0.61 13.74
N PHE A 72 7.34 0.99 14.67
CA PHE A 72 7.13 0.86 16.11
C PHE A 72 6.64 2.18 16.69
N LEU A 73 5.33 2.27 16.94
CA LEU A 73 4.69 3.42 17.56
C LEU A 73 4.70 3.25 19.09
N ALA A 74 5.62 3.95 19.76
CA ALA A 74 5.79 3.88 21.20
C ALA A 74 4.75 4.75 21.91
N ILE A 75 4.06 4.17 22.90
CA ILE A 75 3.08 4.83 23.76
C ILE A 75 3.46 4.55 25.21
N LYS A 76 3.50 5.60 26.02
CA LYS A 76 3.69 5.54 27.47
C LYS A 76 2.65 6.42 28.13
N ASP A 77 2.00 5.88 29.16
CA ASP A 77 0.93 6.57 29.90
C ASP A 77 -0.18 7.13 28.98
N GLY A 78 -0.53 6.38 27.93
CA GLY A 78 -1.53 6.77 26.93
C GLY A 78 -1.09 7.88 25.95
N GLN A 79 0.15 8.37 26.06
CA GLN A 79 0.68 9.43 25.20
C GLN A 79 1.66 8.85 24.18
N PRO A 80 1.57 9.24 22.89
CA PRO A 80 2.53 8.81 21.89
C PRO A 80 3.89 9.47 22.15
N MET A 81 4.94 8.66 22.26
CA MET A 81 6.32 9.10 22.50
C MET A 81 7.06 9.41 21.19
N SER A 82 6.71 8.72 20.08
CA SER A 82 7.47 8.76 18.82
C SER A 82 6.78 9.55 17.69
N LYS A 83 6.11 10.66 18.00
CA LYS A 83 5.19 11.36 17.08
C LYS A 83 5.77 11.74 15.70
N SER A 84 7.08 11.97 15.56
CA SER A 84 7.67 12.47 14.29
C SER A 84 8.60 11.49 13.58
N ARG A 85 9.21 10.52 14.27
CA ARG A 85 10.17 9.57 13.68
C ARG A 85 10.25 8.27 14.49
N PRO A 86 9.27 7.36 14.33
CA PRO A 86 9.29 6.05 14.98
C PRO A 86 10.42 5.17 14.44
N MET A 87 10.82 4.16 15.23
CA MET A 87 11.73 3.13 14.76
C MET A 87 11.05 2.30 13.67
N VAL A 88 11.82 1.91 12.65
CA VAL A 88 11.39 1.06 11.56
C VAL A 88 12.35 -0.12 11.42
N MET A 89 11.81 -1.34 11.44
CA MET A 89 12.57 -2.55 11.16
C MET A 89 12.01 -3.26 9.93
N MET A 90 12.91 -3.80 9.13
CA MET A 90 12.58 -4.82 8.15
C MET A 90 12.79 -6.19 8.80
N PHE A 91 11.72 -6.96 8.93
CA PHE A 91 11.72 -8.29 9.54
C PHE A 91 11.45 -9.36 8.49
N ASP A 92 12.29 -10.40 8.44
CA ASP A 92 12.01 -11.60 7.67
C ASP A 92 11.36 -12.66 8.58
N TYR A 93 10.07 -12.94 8.37
CA TYR A 93 9.36 -13.91 9.22
C TYR A 93 9.70 -15.37 8.93
N LYS A 94 10.34 -15.67 7.80
CA LYS A 94 10.77 -17.04 7.45
C LYS A 94 12.15 -17.32 8.03
N ASP A 95 13.08 -16.41 7.78
CA ASP A 95 14.46 -16.55 8.23
C ASP A 95 14.63 -16.08 9.69
N LYS A 96 13.59 -15.48 10.27
CA LYS A 96 13.57 -14.94 11.64
C LYS A 96 14.76 -14.03 11.85
N SER A 97 14.91 -13.04 10.99
CA SER A 97 15.99 -12.06 11.02
C SER A 97 15.44 -10.65 10.90
N TYR A 98 16.23 -9.65 11.27
CA TYR A 98 15.82 -8.25 11.15
C TYR A 98 16.96 -7.35 10.70
N LYS A 99 16.58 -6.23 10.10
CA LYS A 99 17.45 -5.07 9.84
C LYS A 99 16.75 -3.82 10.35
N VAL A 100 17.45 -3.00 11.13
CA VAL A 100 16.98 -1.66 11.47
C VAL A 100 17.08 -0.80 10.22
N VAL A 101 15.94 -0.30 9.74
CA VAL A 101 15.85 0.59 8.58
C VAL A 101 15.98 2.04 9.02
N ASP A 102 15.29 2.41 10.10
CA ASP A 102 15.42 3.69 10.77
C ASP A 102 15.42 3.42 12.29
N PRO A 103 16.47 3.79 13.05
CA PRO A 103 16.45 3.64 14.50
C PRO A 103 15.42 4.54 15.21
N GLY A 104 14.84 5.51 14.49
CA GLY A 104 13.95 6.52 15.06
C GLY A 104 14.72 7.69 15.68
N ALA A 105 14.00 8.71 16.16
CA ALA A 105 14.62 9.86 16.84
C ALA A 105 15.18 9.51 18.23
N THR A 106 14.58 8.55 18.91
CA THR A 106 14.99 8.10 20.24
C THR A 106 14.75 6.61 20.34
N VAL A 107 15.77 5.88 20.79
CA VAL A 107 15.70 4.43 21.02
C VAL A 107 15.28 4.21 22.47
N TYR A 108 13.98 3.99 22.69
CA TYR A 108 13.43 3.74 24.01
C TYR A 108 13.62 2.28 24.48
N THR A 109 13.66 1.35 23.54
CA THR A 109 13.91 -0.08 23.76
C THR A 109 14.90 -0.56 22.69
N PRO A 110 15.95 -1.31 23.06
CA PRO A 110 16.88 -1.86 22.08
C PRO A 110 16.17 -2.72 21.01
N PRO A 111 16.55 -2.62 19.71
CA PRO A 111 15.93 -3.41 18.65
C PRO A 111 15.97 -4.92 18.87
N GLU A 112 17.03 -5.43 19.50
CA GLU A 112 17.19 -6.84 19.83
C GLU A 112 16.13 -7.33 20.84
N GLU A 113 15.79 -6.50 21.82
CA GLU A 113 14.74 -6.83 22.80
C GLU A 113 13.36 -6.90 22.13
N LEU A 114 13.05 -5.92 21.27
CA LEU A 114 11.80 -5.90 20.49
C LEU A 114 11.71 -7.11 19.55
N PHE A 115 12.82 -7.44 18.89
CA PHE A 115 12.93 -8.62 18.04
C PHE A 115 12.69 -9.91 18.82
N ASN A 116 13.30 -10.09 19.98
CA ASN A 116 13.08 -11.26 20.83
C ASN A 116 11.61 -11.36 21.28
N LYS A 117 10.96 -10.24 21.58
CA LYS A 117 9.52 -10.22 21.89
C LYS A 117 8.66 -10.63 20.70
N ILE A 118 9.02 -10.23 19.47
CA ILE A 118 8.37 -10.74 18.25
C ILE A 118 8.49 -12.26 18.17
N LEU A 119 9.69 -12.80 18.35
CA LEU A 119 9.95 -14.25 18.22
C LEU A 119 9.24 -15.08 19.29
N ASN A 120 9.09 -14.54 20.49
CA ASN A 120 8.45 -15.22 21.63
C ASN A 120 6.92 -15.01 21.69
N SER A 121 6.31 -14.55 20.59
CA SER A 121 4.88 -14.28 20.49
C SER A 121 4.26 -14.97 19.26
N ASN A 122 2.96 -14.79 19.04
CA ASN A 122 2.28 -15.26 17.83
C ASN A 122 2.46 -14.32 16.62
N LEU A 123 3.22 -13.23 16.75
CA LEU A 123 3.34 -12.20 15.72
C LEU A 123 3.97 -12.73 14.42
N VAL A 124 4.95 -13.63 14.49
CA VAL A 124 5.57 -14.23 13.30
C VAL A 124 4.53 -14.95 12.43
N THR A 125 3.62 -15.70 13.06
CA THR A 125 2.51 -16.37 12.37
C THR A 125 1.54 -15.35 11.78
N LYS A 126 1.17 -14.32 12.56
CA LYS A 126 0.30 -13.24 12.07
C LYS A 126 0.87 -12.54 10.84
N PHE A 127 2.16 -12.18 10.85
CA PHE A 127 2.80 -11.54 9.70
C PHE A 127 2.71 -12.41 8.44
N LYS A 128 2.96 -13.72 8.57
CA LYS A 128 2.84 -14.66 7.46
C LYS A 128 1.42 -14.73 6.92
N GLU A 129 0.41 -14.78 7.79
CA GLU A 129 -1.01 -14.86 7.41
C GLU A 129 -1.48 -13.57 6.72
N ARG A 130 -1.15 -12.41 7.30
CA ARG A 130 -1.45 -11.09 6.76
C ARG A 130 -0.83 -10.89 5.38
N HIS A 131 0.45 -11.24 5.23
CA HIS A 131 1.15 -11.17 3.95
C HIS A 131 0.47 -12.03 2.89
N LYS A 132 0.14 -13.29 3.22
CA LYS A 132 -0.57 -14.21 2.32
C LYS A 132 -1.93 -13.65 1.91
N LYS A 133 -2.67 -13.07 2.85
CA LYS A 133 -4.00 -12.49 2.61
C LYS A 133 -3.92 -11.32 1.63
N LEU A 134 -3.02 -10.36 1.85
CA LEU A 134 -2.83 -9.22 0.96
C LEU A 134 -2.35 -9.64 -0.44
N ARG A 135 -1.44 -10.61 -0.53
CA ARG A 135 -0.99 -11.16 -1.83
C ARG A 135 -2.15 -11.78 -2.61
N LEU A 136 -3.05 -12.51 -1.95
CA LEU A 136 -4.22 -13.10 -2.59
C LEU A 136 -5.24 -12.04 -3.05
N LEU A 137 -5.48 -11.01 -2.23
CA LEU A 137 -6.31 -9.85 -2.64
C LEU A 137 -5.74 -9.16 -3.86
N TYR A 138 -4.44 -8.88 -3.84
CA TYR A 138 -3.76 -8.22 -4.94
C TYR A 138 -3.75 -9.06 -6.22
N TYR A 139 -3.49 -10.37 -6.11
CA TYR A 139 -3.62 -11.30 -7.25
C TYR A 139 -5.01 -11.23 -7.88
N ASN A 140 -6.06 -11.27 -7.05
CA ASN A 140 -7.46 -11.19 -7.51
C ASN A 140 -7.77 -9.86 -8.17
N PHE A 141 -7.31 -8.75 -7.60
CA PHE A 141 -7.40 -7.41 -8.17
C PHE A 141 -6.79 -7.37 -9.59
N ARG A 142 -5.55 -7.84 -9.75
CA ARG A 142 -4.89 -7.87 -11.05
C ARG A 142 -5.58 -8.79 -12.06
N LYS A 143 -6.06 -9.95 -11.61
CA LYS A 143 -6.81 -10.90 -12.46
C LYS A 143 -8.09 -10.27 -12.99
N LYS A 144 -8.87 -9.58 -12.14
CA LYS A 144 -10.08 -8.83 -12.52
C LYS A 144 -9.73 -7.72 -13.54
N LYS A 145 -8.70 -6.93 -13.26
CA LYS A 145 -8.24 -5.84 -14.14
C LYS A 145 -7.80 -6.35 -15.53
N ARG A 146 -7.01 -7.43 -15.59
CA ARG A 146 -6.60 -8.07 -16.85
C ARG A 146 -7.80 -8.58 -17.66
N LYS A 147 -8.78 -9.21 -17.00
CA LYS A 147 -10.01 -9.67 -17.66
C LYS A 147 -10.81 -8.49 -18.23
N SER A 148 -10.94 -7.41 -17.47
CA SER A 148 -11.63 -6.18 -17.92
C SER A 148 -10.94 -5.58 -19.16
N LEU A 149 -9.61 -5.45 -19.13
CA LEU A 149 -8.84 -4.96 -20.29
C LEU A 149 -9.03 -5.85 -21.53
N LYS A 150 -8.91 -7.18 -21.39
CA LYS A 150 -9.14 -8.12 -22.49
C LYS A 150 -10.56 -7.99 -23.08
N LYS A 151 -11.58 -7.76 -22.25
CA LYS A 151 -12.96 -7.52 -22.71
C LYS A 151 -13.07 -6.20 -23.48
N SER A 152 -12.38 -5.14 -23.03
CA SER A 152 -12.31 -3.86 -23.74
C SER A 152 -11.65 -3.99 -25.11
N PHE A 153 -10.59 -4.78 -25.25
CA PHE A 153 -9.94 -5.02 -26.55
C PHE A 153 -10.78 -5.86 -27.51
N LYS A 154 -11.66 -6.73 -27.01
CA LYS A 154 -12.61 -7.51 -27.84
C LYS A 154 -13.80 -6.70 -28.36
N ASN A 155 -14.08 -5.53 -27.76
CA ASN A 155 -15.11 -4.59 -28.23
C ASN A 155 -14.45 -3.31 -28.79
N PRO A 156 -13.95 -3.32 -30.03
CA PRO A 156 -13.30 -2.16 -30.65
C PRO A 156 -14.20 -0.91 -30.74
N PHE A 157 -15.53 -1.07 -30.67
CA PHE A 157 -16.50 0.03 -30.65
C PHE A 157 -16.54 0.84 -29.34
N MET A 158 -15.87 0.40 -28.27
CA MET A 158 -15.73 1.15 -27.01
C MET A 158 -14.27 1.49 -26.69
N ALA A 159 -13.38 1.44 -27.68
CA ALA A 159 -12.09 2.10 -27.59
C ALA A 159 -12.36 3.61 -27.59
N LYS A 160 -12.50 4.18 -26.38
CA LYS A 160 -12.32 5.58 -26.00
C LYS A 160 -12.57 6.58 -27.14
N LYS A 161 -13.64 7.39 -27.04
CA LYS A 161 -13.64 8.75 -27.63
C LYS A 161 -12.23 9.30 -27.39
N LYS A 162 -11.41 9.38 -28.46
CA LYS A 162 -10.25 10.27 -28.47
C LYS A 162 -10.81 11.57 -27.96
N ASP A 163 -10.16 12.17 -26.96
CA ASP A 163 -10.50 13.50 -26.49
C ASP A 163 -10.89 14.31 -27.72
N ASP A 164 -12.12 14.82 -27.71
CA ASP A 164 -12.65 15.70 -28.73
C ASP A 164 -11.81 16.97 -28.62
N VAL A 165 -10.57 16.90 -29.10
CA VAL A 165 -9.81 18.05 -29.53
C VAL A 165 -10.65 18.52 -30.70
N GLN A 166 -11.64 19.33 -30.35
CA GLN A 166 -12.54 20.00 -31.25
C GLN A 166 -11.65 20.53 -32.35
N LYS A 167 -11.73 19.92 -33.55
CA LYS A 167 -10.84 20.28 -34.65
C LYS A 167 -11.13 21.74 -34.95
N VAL A 168 -10.25 22.63 -34.48
CA VAL A 168 -10.37 24.06 -34.74
C VAL A 168 -10.34 24.21 -36.26
N GLY A 169 -11.44 24.71 -36.83
CA GLY A 169 -11.53 24.92 -38.25
C GLY A 169 -10.51 25.95 -38.71
N ARG A 170 -9.95 25.79 -39.92
CA ARG A 170 -8.97 26.73 -40.51
C ARG A 170 -9.38 28.20 -40.35
N ASN A 171 -10.67 28.49 -40.39
CA ASN A 171 -11.21 29.84 -40.34
C ASN A 171 -11.69 30.29 -38.94
N ASP A 172 -11.67 29.42 -37.94
CA ASP A 172 -12.11 29.72 -36.56
C ASP A 172 -11.07 30.59 -35.82
N PRO A 173 -11.47 31.33 -34.78
CA PRO A 173 -10.54 32.05 -33.92
C PRO A 173 -9.48 31.11 -33.34
N CYS A 174 -8.23 31.55 -33.37
CA CYS A 174 -7.10 30.75 -32.91
C CYS A 174 -7.14 30.57 -31.38
N PRO A 175 -7.04 29.33 -30.85
CA PRO A 175 -7.15 29.07 -29.41
C PRO A 175 -5.98 29.62 -28.57
N CYS A 176 -4.94 30.17 -29.20
CA CYS A 176 -3.84 30.84 -28.49
C CYS A 176 -4.18 32.27 -28.02
N GLY A 177 -5.39 32.77 -28.29
CA GLY A 177 -5.84 34.09 -27.83
C GLY A 177 -5.39 35.27 -28.70
N SER A 178 -4.82 35.02 -29.88
CA SER A 178 -4.31 36.08 -30.77
C SER A 178 -5.38 36.91 -31.48
N GLY A 179 -6.65 36.50 -31.42
CA GLY A 179 -7.75 37.12 -32.17
C GLY A 179 -7.73 36.85 -33.69
N LYS A 180 -6.72 36.14 -34.21
CA LYS A 180 -6.60 35.79 -35.64
C LYS A 180 -7.31 34.47 -35.96
N LYS A 181 -7.67 34.25 -37.23
CA LYS A 181 -8.13 32.93 -37.72
C LYS A 181 -7.01 31.90 -37.61
N PHE A 182 -7.33 30.65 -37.26
CA PHE A 182 -6.35 29.58 -37.01
C PHE A 182 -5.35 29.42 -38.16
N LYS A 183 -5.81 29.44 -39.43
CA LYS A 183 -4.98 29.36 -40.65
C LYS A 183 -3.95 30.48 -40.83
N LYS A 184 -4.06 31.57 -40.08
CA LYS A 184 -3.18 32.74 -40.16
C LYS A 184 -2.35 32.92 -38.86
N CYS A 185 -2.31 31.91 -37.99
CA CYS A 185 -1.67 32.01 -36.69
C CYS A 185 -0.86 30.76 -36.32
N CYS A 186 -1.53 29.68 -35.91
CA CYS A 186 -0.88 28.48 -35.36
C CYS A 186 -0.97 27.27 -36.30
N MET A 187 -1.31 27.51 -37.57
CA MET A 187 -1.41 26.51 -38.63
C MET A 187 -0.39 26.84 -39.71
#